data_AF-A0A8T0D862-F1
#
_entry.id   AF-A0A8T0D862-F1
#
_cell.length_a   1.000
_cell.length_b   1.000
_cell.length_c   1.000
_cell.angle_alpha   90.00
_cell.angle_beta   90.00
_cell.angle_gamma   90.00
#
_symmetry.space_group_name_H-M   'P 1'
#
loop_
_entity.id
_entity.type
_entity.pdbx_description
1 polymer ?
#
loop_
_entity_poly.entity_id
_entity_poly.type
_entity_poly.pdbx_seq_one_letter_code
_entity_poly.pdbx_strand_id
1 'polypeptide(L)'
;MLARAIGGVFHRRLPQAVSSVNPVRHHVPMQPPCGTYDEILVPSGSWQEMHKKRNAFYNKFLLGASIVFVISVTMAFRVAEMSKYDLPPCTNTPEGLKFLNPDKEALQYVLEN
;
A
#
# COMPACT_ATOMS: atom_id res chain seq x y z
N MET A 1 4.71 2.00 -9.43
CA MET A 1 6.16 1.69 -9.39
C MET A 1 6.88 2.51 -8.30
N LEU A 2 6.45 2.44 -7.03
CA LEU A 2 7.15 3.14 -5.93
C LEU A 2 7.50 2.23 -4.74
N ALA A 3 6.85 1.07 -4.60
CA ALA A 3 7.10 0.13 -3.49
C ALA A 3 8.41 -0.69 -3.62
N ARG A 4 9.12 -0.59 -4.76
CA ARG A 4 10.41 -1.30 -4.99
C ARG A 4 11.65 -0.46 -4.67
N ALA A 5 11.51 0.83 -4.38
CA ALA A 5 12.66 1.73 -4.24
C ALA A 5 13.24 1.80 -2.82
N ILE A 6 12.51 1.35 -1.79
CA ILE A 6 12.92 1.52 -0.38
C ILE A 6 13.69 0.30 0.16
N GLY A 7 13.58 -0.86 -0.48
CA GLY A 7 14.28 -2.09 -0.06
C GLY A 7 15.78 -2.13 -0.38
N GLY A 8 16.30 -1.20 -1.19
CA GLY A 8 17.64 -1.29 -1.78
C GLY A 8 18.80 -0.77 -0.93
N VAL A 9 18.55 -0.12 0.21
CA VAL A 9 19.60 0.65 0.93
C VAL A 9 20.19 -0.11 2.14
N PHE A 10 19.65 -1.27 2.51
CA PHE A 10 20.13 -2.05 3.66
C PHE A 10 20.92 -3.33 3.29
N HIS A 11 21.43 -3.45 2.07
CA HIS A 11 22.48 -4.44 1.75
C HIS A 11 23.88 -3.90 2.08
N ARG A 12 24.09 -3.50 3.34
CA ARG A 12 25.44 -3.32 3.86
C ARG A 12 26.02 -4.71 4.12
N ARG A 13 26.95 -5.08 3.25
CA ARG A 13 27.83 -6.26 3.28
C ARG A 13 28.36 -6.50 4.70
N LEU A 14 27.89 -7.56 5.34
CA LEU A 14 28.64 -8.20 6.43
C LEU A 14 29.75 -9.05 5.79
N PRO A 15 31.00 -8.97 6.28
CA PRO A 15 32.08 -9.82 5.76
C PRO A 15 31.76 -11.29 6.07
N GLN A 16 31.73 -12.10 5.01
CA GLN A 16 31.72 -13.55 5.09
C GLN A 16 33.02 -14.02 5.77
N ALA A 17 33.01 -14.18 7.07
CA ALA A 17 33.99 -14.99 7.76
C ALA A 17 33.65 -16.46 7.48
N VAL A 18 34.26 -16.99 6.43
CA VAL A 18 34.23 -18.42 6.08
C VAL A 18 35.05 -19.16 7.13
N SER A 19 34.41 -19.59 8.22
CA SER A 19 34.97 -20.63 9.08
C SER A 19 34.70 -21.97 8.40
N SER A 20 35.71 -22.45 7.68
CA SER A 20 35.76 -23.79 7.11
C SER A 20 35.82 -24.82 8.26
N VAL A 21 34.68 -25.20 8.79
CA VAL A 21 34.56 -26.38 9.65
C VAL A 21 33.83 -27.45 8.85
N ASN A 22 34.53 -28.55 8.61
CA ASN A 22 34.02 -29.78 8.00
C ASN A 22 32.61 -30.10 8.52
N PRO A 23 31.57 -30.14 7.67
CA PRO A 23 30.27 -30.60 8.14
C PRO A 23 30.35 -32.12 8.30
N VAL A 24 30.49 -32.57 9.55
CA VAL A 24 30.20 -33.95 9.93
C VAL A 24 28.76 -34.24 9.46
N ARG A 25 28.65 -35.00 8.38
CA ARG A 25 27.41 -35.31 7.66
C ARG A 25 26.53 -36.32 8.44
N HIS A 26 26.17 -36.07 9.69
CA HIS A 26 25.20 -36.92 10.41
C HIS A 26 24.35 -36.20 11.46
N HIS A 27 24.14 -34.90 11.32
CA HIS A 27 23.18 -34.18 12.16
C HIS A 27 22.11 -33.61 11.24
N VAL A 28 21.01 -34.35 11.08
CA VAL A 28 19.75 -33.73 10.64
C VAL A 28 19.50 -32.61 11.65
N PRO A 29 19.36 -31.34 11.22
CA PRO A 29 18.98 -30.29 12.15
C PRO A 29 17.69 -30.77 12.82
N MET A 30 17.71 -30.93 14.16
CA MET A 30 16.47 -31.16 14.91
C MET A 30 15.57 -29.98 14.57
N GLN A 31 14.61 -30.20 13.65
CA GLN A 31 13.54 -29.26 13.47
C GLN A 31 12.80 -29.27 14.80
N PRO A 32 12.68 -28.12 15.49
CA PRO A 32 11.78 -28.07 16.62
C PRO A 32 10.42 -28.60 16.14
N PRO A 33 9.72 -29.42 16.94
CA PRO A 33 8.41 -29.91 16.55
C PRO A 33 7.58 -28.71 16.08
N CYS A 34 6.81 -28.89 15.00
CA CYS A 34 5.83 -27.90 14.58
C CYS A 34 4.81 -27.76 15.71
N GLY A 35 5.13 -26.92 16.69
CA GLY A 35 4.26 -26.60 17.80
C GLY A 35 3.01 -26.01 17.20
N THR A 36 1.87 -26.62 17.53
CA THR A 36 0.58 -26.00 17.24
C THR A 36 0.54 -24.71 18.04
N TYR A 37 -0.07 -23.64 17.52
CA TYR A 37 -0.11 -22.33 18.18
C TYR A 37 -0.60 -22.38 19.64
N ASP A 38 -1.29 -23.45 20.03
CA ASP A 38 -1.77 -23.76 21.38
C ASP A 38 -0.65 -24.08 22.40
N GLU A 39 0.53 -24.49 21.95
CA GLU A 39 1.68 -24.80 22.81
C GLU A 39 2.51 -23.54 23.17
N ILE A 40 2.24 -22.42 22.50
CA ILE A 40 2.89 -21.15 22.80
C ILE A 40 2.28 -20.62 24.09
N LEU A 41 3.01 -20.78 25.20
CA LEU A 41 2.64 -20.19 26.48
C LEU A 41 2.45 -18.68 26.31
N VAL A 42 1.19 -18.23 26.36
CA VAL A 42 0.88 -16.80 26.42
C VAL A 42 1.54 -16.27 27.69
N PRO A 43 2.41 -15.24 27.61
CA PRO A 43 3.11 -14.76 28.78
C PRO A 43 2.09 -14.28 29.81
N SER A 44 2.04 -14.95 30.96
CA SER A 44 1.11 -14.69 32.05
C SER A 44 1.80 -13.89 33.16
N GLY A 45 1.02 -13.19 33.98
CA GLY A 45 1.54 -12.38 35.11
C GLY A 45 1.77 -10.90 34.78
N SER A 46 2.78 -10.28 35.41
CA SER A 46 3.00 -8.83 35.40
C SER A 46 3.19 -8.23 33.99
N TRP A 47 3.80 -9.00 33.08
CA TRP A 47 3.95 -8.61 31.68
C TRP A 47 2.60 -8.46 30.97
N GLN A 48 1.67 -9.39 31.22
CA GLN A 48 0.35 -9.39 30.58
C GLN A 48 -0.47 -8.17 31.01
N GLU A 49 -0.39 -7.79 32.29
CA GLU A 49 -1.07 -6.61 32.81
C GLU A 49 -0.49 -5.32 32.22
N MET A 50 0.83 -5.21 32.16
CA MET A 50 1.51 -4.07 31.51
C MET A 50 1.11 -3.96 30.04
N HIS A 51 1.10 -5.10 29.33
CA HIS A 51 0.72 -5.15 27.92
C HIS A 51 -0.74 -4.74 27.72
N LYS A 52 -1.67 -5.27 28.54
CA LYS A 52 -3.09 -4.87 28.49
C LYS A 52 -3.30 -3.37 28.74
N LYS A 53 -2.60 -2.79 29.73
CA LYS A 53 -2.67 -1.34 30.01
C LYS A 53 -2.16 -0.51 28.83
N ARG A 54 -1.02 -0.88 28.26
CA ARG A 54 -0.46 -0.19 27.08
C ARG A 54 -1.38 -0.33 25.86
N ASN A 55 -1.91 -1.53 25.62
CA ASN A 55 -2.79 -1.77 24.47
C ASN A 55 -4.10 -0.98 24.59
N ALA A 56 -4.66 -0.86 25.79
CA ALA A 56 -5.84 -0.03 26.04
C ALA A 56 -5.57 1.47 25.75
N PHE A 57 -4.38 1.96 26.10
CA PHE A 57 -3.96 3.32 25.75
C PHE A 57 -3.81 3.50 24.24
N TYR A 58 -3.09 2.59 23.58
CA TYR A 58 -2.90 2.66 22.13
C TYR A 58 -4.21 2.59 21.36
N ASN A 59 -5.16 1.75 21.76
CA ASN A 59 -6.47 1.67 21.11
C ASN A 59 -7.23 3.00 21.20
N LYS A 60 -7.22 3.66 22.37
CA LYS A 60 -7.85 4.98 22.55
C LYS A 60 -7.16 6.04 21.70
N PHE A 61 -5.83 6.05 21.69
CA PHE A 61 -5.05 6.96 20.87
C PHE A 61 -5.30 6.76 19.37
N LEU A 62 -5.32 5.51 18.91
CA LEU A 62 -5.54 5.18 17.51
C LEU A 62 -6.94 5.60 17.05
N LEU A 63 -7.97 5.39 17.90
CA LEU A 63 -9.31 5.89 17.65
C LEU A 63 -9.32 7.42 17.51
N GLY A 64 -8.73 8.15 18.46
CA GLY A 64 -8.63 9.61 18.38
C GLY A 64 -7.88 10.10 17.15
N ALA A 65 -6.73 9.49 16.85
CA ALA A 65 -5.91 9.83 15.68
C ALA A 65 -6.66 9.55 14.37
N SER A 66 -7.44 8.47 14.30
CA SER A 66 -8.24 8.14 13.11
C SER A 66 -9.32 9.19 12.84
N ILE A 67 -9.98 9.69 13.88
CA ILE A 67 -10.99 10.77 13.76
C ILE A 67 -10.33 12.05 13.24
N VAL A 68 -9.21 12.46 13.83
CA VAL A 68 -8.48 13.65 13.39
C VAL A 68 -8.03 13.49 11.94
N PHE A 69 -7.49 12.34 11.57
CA PHE A 69 -7.07 12.06 10.20
C PHE A 69 -8.23 12.19 9.20
N VAL A 70 -9.39 11.59 9.48
CA VAL A 70 -10.57 11.69 8.60
C VAL A 70 -11.04 13.13 8.46
N ILE A 71 -11.07 13.91 9.54
CA ILE A 71 -11.45 15.32 9.50
C ILE A 71 -10.46 16.12 8.66
N SER A 72 -9.16 15.96 8.89
CA SER A 72 -8.10 16.66 8.14
C SER A 72 -8.14 16.33 6.65
N VAL A 73 -8.31 15.05 6.30
CA VAL A 73 -8.41 14.60 4.91
C VAL A 73 -9.66 15.20 4.25
N THR A 74 -10.82 15.12 4.92
CA THR A 74 -12.06 15.70 4.40
C THR A 74 -11.92 17.20 4.15
N MET A 75 -11.32 17.93 5.09
CA MET A 75 -11.09 19.36 4.95
C MET A 75 -10.10 19.67 3.82
N ALA A 76 -9.04 18.88 3.67
CA ALA A 76 -8.09 19.01 2.58
C ALA A 76 -8.77 18.82 1.21
N PHE A 77 -9.62 17.80 1.06
CA PHE A 77 -10.40 17.60 -0.17
C PHE A 77 -11.38 18.75 -0.45
N ARG A 78 -11.99 19.34 0.60
CA ARG A 78 -12.86 20.51 0.46
C ARG A 78 -12.11 21.75 0.01
N VAL A 79 -10.94 22.01 0.59
CA VAL A 79 -10.10 23.18 0.26
C VAL A 79 -9.43 23.03 -1.10
N ALA A 80 -9.02 21.81 -1.47
CA ALA A 80 -8.39 21.53 -2.75
C ALA A 80 -9.34 21.66 -3.95
N GLU A 81 -10.64 21.93 -3.73
CA GLU A 81 -11.66 22.10 -4.77
C GLU A 81 -11.55 21.02 -5.87
N MET A 82 -11.26 19.77 -5.49
CA MET A 82 -10.89 18.72 -6.45
C MET A 82 -11.95 18.47 -7.53
N SER A 83 -13.22 18.76 -7.25
CA SER A 83 -14.34 18.61 -8.18
C SER A 83 -14.70 19.90 -8.93
N LYS A 84 -14.03 21.03 -8.70
CA LYS A 84 -14.37 22.31 -9.35
C LYS A 84 -14.00 22.34 -10.83
N TYR A 85 -12.99 21.57 -11.21
CA TYR A 85 -12.56 21.41 -12.59
C TYR A 85 -12.91 20.03 -13.17
N ASP A 86 -13.81 19.29 -12.51
CA ASP A 86 -14.34 18.06 -13.10
C ASP A 86 -15.12 18.45 -14.36
N LEU A 87 -14.60 18.01 -15.50
CA LEU A 87 -15.31 18.12 -16.76
C LEU A 87 -16.60 17.30 -16.64
N PRO A 88 -17.74 17.79 -17.15
CA PRO A 88 -18.94 16.97 -17.24
C PRO A 88 -18.59 15.69 -18.01
N PRO A 89 -19.14 14.53 -17.61
CA PRO A 89 -18.86 13.27 -18.30
C PRO A 89 -19.11 13.47 -19.80
N CYS A 90 -18.05 13.39 -20.60
CA CYS A 90 -18.14 13.52 -22.05
C CYS A 90 -18.92 12.34 -22.59
N THR A 91 -20.23 12.49 -22.74
CA THR A 91 -21.05 11.54 -23.50
C THR A 91 -20.70 11.70 -24.97
N ASN A 92 -20.38 10.59 -25.63
CA ASN A 92 -20.22 10.52 -27.07
C ASN A 92 -21.58 10.79 -27.74
N THR A 93 -21.96 12.06 -27.87
CA THR A 93 -23.15 12.44 -28.61
C THR A 93 -22.94 12.15 -30.10
N PRO A 94 -24.00 11.85 -30.86
CA PRO A 94 -23.87 11.64 -32.31
C PRO A 94 -23.21 12.82 -33.01
N GLU A 95 -23.49 14.04 -32.55
CA GLU A 95 -22.84 15.28 -33.02
C GLU A 95 -21.36 15.36 -32.65
N GLY A 96 -21.04 15.00 -31.41
CA GLY A 96 -19.66 14.93 -30.92
C GLY A 96 -18.85 13.83 -31.59
N LEU A 97 -19.47 12.83 -32.23
CA LEU A 97 -18.81 11.77 -32.99
C LEU A 97 -18.71 12.07 -34.49
N LYS A 98 -19.28 13.18 -34.99
CA LYS A 98 -19.25 13.54 -36.42
C LYS A 98 -17.83 13.73 -36.96
N PHE A 99 -16.85 14.01 -36.10
CA PHE A 99 -15.45 14.08 -36.53
C PHE A 99 -14.86 12.73 -36.98
N LEU A 100 -15.43 11.59 -36.53
CA LEU A 100 -14.97 10.25 -36.94
C LEU A 100 -15.52 9.83 -38.31
N ASN A 101 -16.67 10.39 -38.71
CA ASN A 101 -17.27 10.22 -40.03
C ASN A 101 -17.68 11.59 -40.57
N PRO A 102 -16.71 12.41 -41.01
CA PRO A 102 -17.00 13.73 -41.57
C PRO A 102 -17.88 13.60 -42.82
N ASP A 103 -18.82 14.53 -42.98
CA ASP A 103 -19.67 14.58 -44.17
C ASP A 103 -18.81 14.75 -45.43
N LYS A 104 -19.13 13.98 -46.46
CA LYS A 104 -18.36 13.93 -47.71
C LYS A 104 -18.24 15.31 -48.36
N GLU A 105 -19.28 16.13 -48.24
CA GLU A 105 -19.33 17.50 -48.79
C GLU A 105 -18.38 18.46 -48.05
N ALA A 106 -18.33 18.37 -46.72
CA ALA A 106 -17.41 19.18 -45.91
C ALA A 106 -15.94 18.79 -46.15
N LEU A 107 -15.69 17.49 -46.38
CA LEU A 107 -14.38 16.96 -46.78
C LEU A 107 -13.95 17.49 -48.15
N GLN A 108 -14.87 17.55 -49.11
CA GLN A 108 -14.62 18.09 -50.44
C GLN A 108 -14.27 19.58 -50.39
N TYR A 109 -14.99 20.37 -49.60
CA TYR A 109 -14.73 21.80 -49.44
C TYR A 109 -13.32 22.11 -48.90
N VAL A 110 -12.83 21.31 -47.95
CA VAL A 110 -11.47 21.43 -47.36
C VAL A 110 -10.38 20.90 -48.30
N LEU A 111 -10.71 19.99 -49.22
CA LEU A 111 -9.77 19.47 -50.21
C LEU A 111 -9.66 20.38 -51.45
N GLU A 112 -10.72 21.11 -51.77
CA GLU A 112 -10.82 21.98 -52.95
C GLU A 112 -10.45 23.45 -52.67
N ASN A 113 -10.28 23.85 -51.39
CA ASN A 113 -9.78 25.17 -50.96
C ASN A 113 -8.56 25.00 -50.04
#